data_AF-A0A6B3FDD3-F1
#
_entry.id   AF-A0A6B3FDD3-F1
#
_cell.length_a   1.000
_cell.length_b   1.000
_cell.length_c   1.000
_cell.angle_alpha   90.00
_cell.angle_beta   90.00
_cell.angle_gamma   90.00
#
_symmetry.space_group_name_H-M   'P 1'
#
loop_
_entity.id
_entity.type
_entity.pdbx_description
1 polymer ?
#
loop_
_entity_poly.entity_id
_entity_poly.type
_entity_poly.pdbx_seq_one_letter_code
_entity_poly.pdbx_strand_id
1 'polypeptide(L)'
;RTRRAALQPEDVGLPRGPRRRTGGLRREEVAALCEMSADYYTRIEQERGPQPSEQMLAAMARGLRLTLAERDHLFLLAGHNAP
;
A
#
# COMPACT_ATOMS: atom_id res chain seq x y z
N ARG A 1 -7.21 -0.64 1.49
CA ARG A 1 -7.91 0.29 0.56
C ARG A 1 -8.06 1.72 1.10
N THR A 2 -8.56 1.91 2.33
CA THR A 2 -8.80 3.24 2.94
C THR A 2 -7.55 4.13 2.97
N ARG A 3 -6.40 3.60 3.41
CA ARG A 3 -5.14 4.37 3.46
C ARG A 3 -4.68 4.87 2.10
N ARG A 4 -4.81 4.05 1.06
CA ARG A 4 -4.54 4.47 -0.33
C ARG A 4 -5.42 5.63 -0.78
N ALA A 5 -6.71 5.60 -0.43
CA ALA A 5 -7.66 6.64 -0.79
C ALA A 5 -7.43 7.95 -0.01
N ALA A 6 -6.87 7.87 1.19
CA ALA A 6 -6.58 9.03 2.04
C ALA A 6 -5.29 9.77 1.62
N LEU A 7 -4.25 9.04 1.22
CA LEU A 7 -2.98 9.64 0.82
C LEU A 7 -3.07 10.33 -0.54
N GLN A 8 -2.53 11.54 -0.62
CA GLN A 8 -2.26 12.23 -1.87
C GLN A 8 -0.84 11.90 -2.37
N PRO A 9 -0.57 12.02 -3.68
CA PRO A 9 0.78 11.83 -4.22
C PRO A 9 1.83 12.68 -3.51
N GLU A 10 1.49 13.92 -3.16
CA GLU A 10 2.43 14.86 -2.55
C GLU A 10 2.81 14.42 -1.14
N ASP A 11 1.89 13.77 -0.41
CA ASP A 11 2.15 13.23 0.92
C ASP A 11 3.25 12.19 0.91
N VAL A 12 3.52 11.55 -0.23
CA VAL A 12 4.52 10.49 -0.40
C VAL A 12 5.65 10.89 -1.34
N GLY A 13 5.78 12.18 -1.65
CA GLY A 13 6.85 12.73 -2.48
C GLY A 13 6.69 12.48 -3.98
N LEU A 14 5.50 12.08 -4.43
CA LEU A 14 5.17 11.92 -5.84
C LEU A 14 4.51 13.19 -6.39
N PRO A 15 4.76 13.57 -7.65
CA PRO A 15 4.12 14.72 -8.25
C PRO A 15 2.63 14.44 -8.55
N ARG A 16 1.77 15.44 -8.36
CA ARG A 16 0.39 15.40 -8.87
C ARG A 16 0.39 15.42 -10.40
N GLY A 17 0.28 14.25 -11.02
CA GLY A 17 0.13 14.17 -12.47
C GLY A 17 -1.09 14.95 -12.98
N PRO A 18 -1.06 15.50 -14.21
CA PRO A 18 -2.18 16.26 -14.77
C PRO A 18 -3.42 15.37 -14.98
N ARG A 19 -4.63 15.96 -14.86
CA ARG A 19 -5.94 15.31 -15.12
C ARG A 19 -6.19 14.02 -14.33
N ARG A 20 -6.04 14.08 -13.01
CA ARG A 20 -6.25 12.95 -12.10
C ARG A 20 -7.74 12.74 -11.79
N ARG A 21 -8.25 11.53 -12.02
CA ARG A 21 -9.62 11.12 -11.63
C ARG A 21 -9.68 10.42 -10.27
N THR A 22 -8.57 9.82 -9.83
CA THR A 22 -8.48 9.13 -8.54
C THR A 22 -8.33 10.14 -7.40
N GLY A 23 -9.15 9.99 -6.35
CA GLY A 23 -9.14 10.90 -5.19
C GLY A 23 -7.91 10.80 -4.27
N GLY A 24 -7.23 9.64 -4.25
CA GLY A 24 -5.98 9.39 -3.51
C GLY A 24 -5.01 8.56 -4.35
N LEU A 25 -3.98 7.95 -3.80
CA LEU A 25 -2.96 7.21 -4.56
C LEU A 25 -3.55 6.19 -5.57
N ARG A 26 -2.97 6.14 -6.77
CA ARG A 26 -3.25 5.11 -7.78
C ARG A 26 -2.59 3.80 -7.35
N ARG A 27 -3.07 2.67 -7.87
CA ARG A 27 -2.47 1.35 -7.59
C ARG A 27 -1.01 1.27 -8.03
N GLU A 28 -0.74 1.80 -9.21
CA GLU A 28 0.59 1.95 -9.81
C GLU A 28 1.54 2.80 -8.95
N GLU A 29 1.05 3.89 -8.36
CA GLU A 29 1.84 4.72 -7.44
C GLU A 29 2.14 3.97 -6.13
N VAL A 30 1.15 3.27 -5.54
CA VAL A 30 1.40 2.46 -4.34
C VAL A 30 2.39 1.33 -4.61
N ALA A 31 2.24 0.66 -5.75
CA ALA A 31 3.14 -0.42 -6.15
C ALA A 31 4.59 0.07 -6.29
N ALA A 32 4.79 1.25 -6.90
CA ALA A 32 6.10 1.88 -6.97
C ALA A 32 6.67 2.22 -5.59
N LEU A 33 5.86 2.78 -4.68
CA LEU A 33 6.28 3.12 -3.30
C LEU A 33 6.64 1.89 -2.45
N CYS A 34 6.07 0.74 -2.79
CA CYS A 34 6.28 -0.50 -2.05
C CYS A 34 7.21 -1.48 -2.79
N GLU A 35 7.89 -1.03 -3.86
CA GLU A 35 8.82 -1.82 -4.65
C GLU A 35 8.21 -3.16 -5.15
N MET A 36 6.94 -3.13 -5.55
CA MET A 36 6.21 -4.31 -6.04
C MET A 36 5.51 -4.03 -7.37
N SER A 37 5.00 -5.07 -8.03
CA SER A 37 4.24 -4.88 -9.26
C SER A 37 2.81 -4.38 -8.98
N ALA A 38 2.28 -3.55 -9.88
CA ALA A 38 0.91 -3.05 -9.79
C ALA A 38 -0.13 -4.17 -9.84
N ASP A 39 0.15 -5.24 -10.58
CA ASP A 39 -0.68 -6.45 -10.62
C ASP A 39 -0.69 -7.15 -9.26
N TYR A 40 0.47 -7.32 -8.63
CA TYR A 40 0.57 -7.92 -7.31
C TYR A 40 -0.23 -7.12 -6.28
N TYR A 41 -0.04 -5.79 -6.23
CA TYR A 41 -0.82 -4.93 -5.35
C TYR A 41 -2.33 -5.01 -5.63
N THR A 42 -2.73 -5.09 -6.90
CA THR A 42 -4.14 -5.22 -7.29
C THR A 42 -4.73 -6.54 -6.77
N ARG A 43 -4.00 -7.65 -6.86
CA ARG A 43 -4.44 -8.95 -6.34
C ARG A 43 -4.57 -8.94 -4.81
N ILE A 44 -3.63 -8.32 -4.10
CA ILE A 44 -3.72 -8.13 -2.64
C ILE A 44 -4.94 -7.25 -2.28
N GLU A 45 -5.15 -6.13 -2.98
CA GLU A 45 -6.31 -5.24 -2.71
C GLU A 45 -7.66 -5.92 -3.01
N GLN A 46 -7.68 -6.93 -3.88
CA GLN A 46 -8.86 -7.72 -4.23
C GLN A 46 -9.05 -9.00 -3.39
N GLU A 47 -8.17 -9.27 -2.42
CA GLU A 47 -8.20 -10.51 -1.62
C GLU A 47 -8.07 -11.79 -2.49
N ARG A 48 -7.40 -11.67 -3.64
CA ARG A 48 -7.17 -12.76 -4.61
C ARG A 48 -5.69 -13.05 -4.84
N GLY A 49 -4.83 -12.46 -4.02
CA GLY A 49 -3.38 -12.57 -4.12
C GLY A 49 -2.82 -13.72 -3.28
N PRO A 50 -1.55 -14.11 -3.53
CA PRO A 50 -0.82 -14.97 -2.62
C PRO A 50 -0.67 -14.29 -1.26
N GLN A 51 -0.43 -15.08 -0.20
CA GLN A 51 -0.08 -14.54 1.11
C GLN A 51 1.20 -13.70 1.00
N PRO A 52 1.18 -12.42 1.37
CA PRO A 52 2.37 -11.57 1.29
C PRO A 52 3.39 -11.97 2.35
N SER A 53 4.68 -11.85 2.02
CA SER A 53 5.76 -12.04 2.98
C SER A 53 5.84 -10.87 3.97
N GLU A 54 6.50 -11.08 5.12
CA GLU A 54 6.77 -10.02 6.09
C GLU A 54 7.50 -8.82 5.48
N GLN A 55 8.46 -9.07 4.58
CA GLN A 55 9.16 -8.01 3.85
C GLN A 55 8.20 -7.18 2.99
N MET A 56 7.25 -7.83 2.32
CA MET A 56 6.24 -7.17 1.51
C MET A 56 5.29 -6.34 2.38
N LEU A 57 4.89 -6.87 3.54
CA LEU A 57 4.06 -6.16 4.52
C LEU A 57 4.79 -4.93 5.09
N ALA A 58 6.08 -5.05 5.39
CA ALA A 58 6.92 -3.94 5.82
C ALA A 58 7.08 -2.87 4.72
N ALA A 59 7.23 -3.28 3.45
CA ALA A 59 7.24 -2.35 2.32
C ALA A 59 5.90 -1.62 2.18
N MET A 60 4.77 -2.33 2.29
CA MET A 60 3.43 -1.71 2.29
C MET A 60 3.23 -0.72 3.44
N ALA A 61 3.67 -1.08 4.65
CA ALA A 61 3.56 -0.21 5.81
C ALA A 61 4.35 1.10 5.63
N ARG A 62 5.57 1.02 5.09
CA ARG A 62 6.40 2.19 4.78
C ARG A 62 5.82 3.02 3.64
N GLY A 63 5.49 2.39 2.51
CA GLY A 63 4.99 3.07 1.31
C GLY A 63 3.63 3.77 1.52
N LEU A 64 2.77 3.19 2.37
CA LEU A 64 1.48 3.79 2.74
C LEU A 64 1.53 4.63 4.03
N ARG A 65 2.73 4.90 4.57
CA ARG A 65 2.94 5.68 5.80
C ARG A 65 1.98 5.27 6.92
N LEU A 66 1.85 3.96 7.12
CA LEU A 66 0.99 3.41 8.15
C LEU A 66 1.51 3.80 9.53
N THR A 67 0.58 4.11 10.43
CA THR A 67 0.91 4.21 11.85
C THR A 67 1.33 2.85 12.40
N LEU A 68 1.95 2.83 13.58
CA LEU A 68 2.38 1.58 14.22
C LEU A 68 1.21 0.60 14.38
N ALA A 69 0.06 1.07 14.88
CA ALA A 69 -1.14 0.27 15.05
C ALA A 69 -1.66 -0.31 13.73
N GLU A 70 -1.58 0.45 12.64
CA GLU A 70 -2.05 -0.01 11.32
C GLU A 70 -1.09 -0.98 10.66
N ARG A 71 0.22 -0.80 10.87
CA ARG A 71 1.23 -1.78 10.49
C ARG A 71 0.98 -3.09 11.22
N ASP A 72 0.82 -3.05 12.54
CA ASP A 72 0.63 -4.27 13.33
C ASP A 72 -0.67 -4.97 12.93
N HIS A 73 -1.75 -4.22 12.70
CA HIS A 73 -2.99 -4.75 12.15
C HIS A 73 -2.81 -5.38 10.77
N LEU A 74 -2.03 -4.76 9.87
CA LEU A 74 -1.72 -5.31 8.55
C LEU A 74 -0.99 -6.66 8.65
N PHE A 75 -0.02 -6.79 9.56
CA PHE A 75 0.71 -8.05 9.78
C PHE A 75 -0.23 -9.14 10.31
N LEU A 76 -1.08 -8.80 11.30
CA LEU A 76 -2.07 -9.72 11.85
C LEU A 76 -3.07 -10.22 10.80
N LEU A 77 -3.57 -9.32 9.93
CA LEU A 77 -4.48 -9.70 8.83
C LEU A 77 -3.82 -10.67 7.83
N ALA A 78 -2.50 -10.58 7.66
CA ALA A 78 -1.75 -11.47 6.81
C ALA A 78 -1.28 -12.76 7.52
N GLY A 79 -1.65 -12.95 8.80
CA GLY A 79 -1.29 -14.11 9.60
C GLY A 79 0.16 -14.12 10.11
N HIS A 80 0.82 -12.96 10.13
CA HIS A 80 2.18 -12.79 10.64
C HIS A 80 2.15 -12.08 12.01
N ASN A 81 3.18 -12.32 12.83
CA ASN A 81 3.38 -11.55 14.05
C ASN A 81 3.86 -10.14 13.69
N ALA A 82 3.40 -9.14 14.43
CA ALA A 82 3.91 -7.78 14.28
C ALA A 82 5.39 -7.71 14.71
N PRO A 83 6.26 -7.04 13.93
CA PRO A 83 7.69 -6.94 14.22
C PRO A 83 8.03 -5.89 15.29
#